data_AF-A0AAN5CGJ4-F1
#
_entry.id   AF-A0AAN5CGJ4-F1
#
_cell.length_a   1.000
_cell.length_b   1.000
_cell.length_c   1.000
_cell.angle_alpha   90.00
_cell.angle_beta   90.00
_cell.angle_gamma   90.00
#
_symmetry.space_group_name_H-M   'P 1'
#
loop_
_entity.id
_entity.type
_entity.pdbx_description
1 polymer ?
#
loop_
_entity_poly.entity_id
_entity_poly.type
_entity_poly.pdbx_seq_one_letter_code
_entity_poly.pdbx_strand_id
1 'polypeptide(L)'
;LIFGVCYAVFGFQDYPLDGMASYCPGYTKTRTNLLLFSSFVMMFVDLLNVVFAFVLIRYNRRKIRDLSTASLAVKFRHRQTLHSIQQLLPVAFFHLVCFTVQYVGYQVALSLPLPEVEYVAINGFIYMMPYYCFLCPAILLLLMMIE
;
A
#
# COMPACT_ATOMS: atom_id res chain seq x y z
N LEU A 1 6.06 -0.34 11.24
CA LEU A 1 5.80 -1.43 12.22
C LEU A 1 4.92 -0.96 13.37
N ILE A 2 5.37 0.02 14.18
CA ILE A 2 4.60 0.54 15.34
C ILE A 2 3.17 0.95 14.94
N PHE A 3 3.03 1.78 13.90
CA PHE A 3 1.71 2.17 13.39
C PHE A 3 0.82 0.96 13.03
N GLY A 4 1.38 -0.05 12.35
CA GLY A 4 0.64 -1.26 11.97
C GLY A 4 0.22 -2.09 13.19
N VAL A 5 1.07 -2.18 14.21
CA VAL A 5 0.73 -2.85 15.49
C VAL A 5 -0.37 -2.08 16.21
N CYS A 6 -0.27 -0.75 16.31
CA CYS A 6 -1.31 0.08 16.89
C CYS A 6 -2.63 -0.06 16.13
N TYR A 7 -2.59 -0.01 14.79
CA TYR A 7 -3.78 -0.21 13.96
C TYR A 7 -4.41 -1.58 14.17
N ALA A 8 -3.61 -2.66 14.24
CA ALA A 8 -4.13 -4.00 14.49
C ALA A 8 -4.73 -4.13 15.90
N VAL A 9 -4.08 -3.58 16.93
CA VAL A 9 -4.62 -3.63 18.29
C VAL A 9 -5.91 -2.82 18.39
N PHE A 10 -5.87 -1.53 18.04
CA PHE A 10 -7.04 -0.66 18.16
C PHE A 10 -8.14 -0.98 17.14
N GLY A 11 -7.82 -1.51 15.96
CA GLY A 11 -8.82 -1.87 14.95
C GLY A 11 -9.64 -3.09 15.35
N PHE A 12 -9.05 -4.04 16.11
CA PHE A 12 -9.63 -5.36 16.35
C PHE A 12 -9.97 -5.65 17.81
N GLN A 13 -9.57 -4.79 18.76
CA GLN A 13 -9.77 -5.03 20.20
C GLN A 13 -11.23 -5.30 20.60
N ASP A 14 -12.20 -4.66 19.94
CA ASP A 14 -13.63 -4.84 20.23
C ASP A 14 -14.37 -5.60 19.13
N TYR A 15 -13.63 -6.34 18.29
CA TYR A 15 -14.26 -7.07 17.20
C TYR A 15 -15.01 -8.29 17.73
N PRO A 16 -16.36 -8.38 17.56
CA PRO A 16 -17.12 -9.53 18.04
C PRO A 16 -16.73 -10.76 17.21
N LEU A 17 -16.10 -11.74 17.87
CA LEU A 17 -15.71 -13.02 17.27
C LEU A 17 -16.90 -13.99 17.11
N ASP A 18 -18.11 -13.56 17.46
CA ASP A 18 -19.32 -14.37 17.56
C ASP A 18 -19.92 -14.75 16.18
N GLY A 19 -19.18 -14.57 15.09
CA GLY A 19 -19.57 -15.00 13.74
C GLY A 19 -20.68 -14.17 13.07
N MET A 20 -21.18 -13.11 13.72
CA MET A 20 -22.28 -12.27 13.22
C MET A 20 -21.83 -10.97 12.55
N ALA A 21 -20.53 -10.73 12.41
CA ALA A 21 -20.05 -9.53 11.75
C ALA A 21 -20.36 -9.60 10.25
N SER A 22 -21.31 -8.77 9.79
CA SER A 22 -21.63 -8.54 8.37
C SER A 22 -20.49 -7.90 7.56
N TYR A 23 -19.34 -7.76 8.19
CA TYR A 23 -18.22 -6.94 7.80
C TYR A 23 -16.92 -7.75 7.89
N CYS A 24 -15.96 -7.48 7.00
CA CYS A 24 -14.59 -7.96 7.20
C CYS A 24 -14.08 -7.52 8.59
N PRO A 25 -13.21 -8.33 9.23
CA PRO A 25 -12.79 -8.04 10.58
C PRO A 25 -12.11 -6.67 10.69
N GLY A 26 -12.67 -5.82 11.56
CA GLY A 26 -12.26 -4.42 11.77
C GLY A 26 -13.27 -3.33 11.37
N TYR A 27 -14.37 -3.64 10.68
CA TYR A 27 -15.35 -2.61 10.28
C TYR A 27 -16.57 -2.62 11.20
N THR A 28 -16.57 -1.71 12.17
CA THR A 28 -17.76 -1.32 12.94
C THR A 28 -18.08 0.14 12.58
N LYS A 29 -19.37 0.52 12.47
CA LYS A 29 -19.79 1.93 12.24
C LYS A 29 -19.09 2.90 13.20
N THR A 30 -18.80 2.46 14.43
CA THR A 30 -18.13 3.24 15.47
C THR A 30 -16.66 3.55 15.17
N ARG A 31 -15.98 2.76 14.33
CA ARG A 31 -14.54 2.92 14.04
C ARG A 31 -14.22 3.36 12.61
N THR A 32 -15.20 3.84 11.86
CA THR A 32 -15.00 4.34 10.49
C THR A 32 -13.97 5.47 10.40
N ASN A 33 -13.92 6.36 11.40
CA ASN A 33 -12.92 7.43 11.46
C ASN A 33 -11.48 6.90 11.60
N LEU A 34 -11.30 5.82 12.38
CA LEU A 34 -9.98 5.18 12.55
C LEU A 34 -9.53 4.52 11.24
N LEU A 35 -10.46 3.92 10.51
CA LEU A 35 -10.20 3.30 9.21
C LEU A 35 -9.83 4.36 8.17
N LEU A 36 -10.61 5.43 8.04
CA LEU A 36 -10.31 6.56 7.14
C LEU A 36 -8.94 7.19 7.45
N PHE A 37 -8.67 7.46 8.72
CA PHE A 37 -7.38 8.00 9.15
C PHE A 37 -6.23 7.05 8.77
N SER A 38 -6.42 5.75 8.99
CA SER A 38 -5.40 4.76 8.67
C SER A 38 -5.17 4.61 7.17
N SER A 39 -6.24 4.60 6.36
CA SER A 39 -6.14 4.62 4.90
C SER A 39 -5.42 5.88 4.40
N PHE A 40 -5.70 7.04 5.00
CA PHE A 40 -4.99 8.29 4.67
C PHE A 40 -3.50 8.22 5.00
N VAL A 41 -3.15 7.74 6.20
CA VAL A 41 -1.75 7.58 6.61
C VAL A 41 -1.00 6.63 5.67
N MET A 42 -1.60 5.49 5.31
CA MET A 42 -1.01 4.54 4.38
C MET A 42 -0.81 5.14 2.98
N MET A 43 -1.83 5.79 2.44
CA MET A 43 -1.74 6.51 1.16
C MET A 43 -0.63 7.56 1.17
N PHE A 44 -0.48 8.31 2.26
CA PHE A 44 0.57 9.33 2.41
C PHE A 44 1.96 8.70 2.47
N VAL A 45 2.13 7.59 3.20
CA VAL A 45 3.39 6.84 3.24
C VAL A 45 3.76 6.29 1.86
N ASP A 46 2.79 5.79 1.09
CA ASP A 46 3.03 5.31 -0.27
C ASP A 46 3.45 6.44 -1.22
N LEU A 47 2.83 7.61 -1.09
CA LEU A 47 3.23 8.79 -1.85
C LEU A 47 4.68 9.15 -1.55
N LEU A 48 5.06 9.18 -0.27
CA LEU A 48 6.45 9.42 0.13
C LEU A 48 7.39 8.34 -0.42
N ASN A 49 7.02 7.07 -0.38
CA ASN A 49 7.81 5.97 -0.93
C ASN A 49 8.08 6.16 -2.42
N VAL A 50 7.06 6.52 -3.21
CA VAL A 50 7.20 6.79 -4.65
C VAL A 50 8.12 8.00 -4.89
N VAL A 51 7.94 9.09 -4.14
CA VAL A 51 8.81 10.29 -4.24
C VAL A 51 10.26 9.94 -3.92
N PHE A 52 10.52 9.26 -2.81
CA PHE A 52 11.87 8.84 -2.43
C PHE A 52 12.48 7.87 -3.43
N ALA A 53 11.70 6.97 -4.02
CA ALA A 53 12.18 6.08 -5.07
C ALA A 53 12.70 6.89 -6.28
N PHE A 54 11.98 7.91 -6.75
CA PHE A 54 12.47 8.79 -7.82
C PHE A 54 13.74 9.56 -7.44
N VAL A 55 13.80 10.08 -6.21
CA VAL A 55 15.00 10.76 -5.69
C VAL A 55 16.19 9.79 -5.68
N LEU A 56 16.01 8.55 -5.22
CA LEU A 56 17.04 7.53 -5.19
C LEU A 56 17.47 7.10 -6.60
N ILE A 57 16.55 7.00 -7.56
CA ILE A 57 16.88 6.74 -8.98
C ILE A 57 17.79 7.86 -9.52
N ARG A 58 17.41 9.12 -9.31
CA ARG A 58 18.20 10.29 -9.75
C ARG A 58 19.58 10.29 -9.10
N TYR A 59 19.64 10.06 -7.78
CA TYR A 59 20.88 10.00 -7.02
C TYR A 59 21.82 8.88 -7.51
N ASN A 60 21.33 7.65 -7.62
CA ASN A 60 22.15 6.52 -8.05
C ASN A 60 22.62 6.66 -9.50
N ARG A 61 21.78 7.17 -10.41
CA ARG A 61 22.20 7.46 -11.80
C ARG A 61 23.34 8.49 -11.85
N ARG A 62 23.21 9.60 -11.09
CA ARG A 62 24.27 10.61 -10.99
C ARG A 62 25.55 9.99 -10.42
N LYS A 63 25.44 9.24 -9.32
CA LYS A 63 26.60 8.63 -8.67
C LYS A 63 27.32 7.63 -9.57
N ILE A 64 26.60 6.82 -10.35
CA ILE A 64 27.21 5.87 -11.31
C ILE A 64 28.03 6.62 -12.37
N ARG A 65 27.55 7.77 -12.86
CA ARG A 65 28.27 8.60 -13.83
C ARG A 65 29.56 9.19 -13.23
N ASP A 66 29.47 9.66 -11.98
CA ASP A 66 30.60 10.31 -11.29
C ASP A 66 31.67 9.29 -10.83
N LEU A 67 31.33 8.01 -10.73
CA LEU A 67 32.22 6.94 -10.26
C LEU A 67 33.11 6.33 -11.36
N SER A 68 33.46 7.04 -12.43
CA SER A 68 34.19 6.48 -13.59
C SER A 68 35.47 5.72 -13.23
N THR A 69 36.21 6.17 -12.21
CA THR A 69 37.48 5.55 -11.73
C THR A 69 37.32 4.65 -10.50
N ALA A 70 36.12 4.55 -9.92
CA ALA A 70 35.90 3.75 -8.72
C ALA A 70 35.96 2.23 -9.00
N SER A 71 36.20 1.46 -7.93
CA SER A 71 36.25 0.01 -7.99
C SER A 71 34.93 -0.60 -8.50
N LEU A 72 35.05 -1.73 -9.19
CA LEU A 72 33.92 -2.43 -9.81
C LEU A 72 32.82 -2.76 -8.78
N ALA A 73 33.20 -3.14 -7.56
CA ALA A 73 32.28 -3.48 -6.49
C ALA A 73 31.35 -2.31 -6.10
N VAL A 74 31.88 -1.08 -6.04
CA VAL A 74 31.08 0.11 -5.70
C VAL A 74 30.10 0.44 -6.82
N LYS A 75 30.55 0.36 -8.08
CA LYS A 75 29.67 0.54 -9.25
C LYS A 75 28.56 -0.50 -9.30
N PHE A 76 28.89 -1.77 -9.03
CA PHE A 76 27.94 -2.87 -9.02
C PHE A 76 26.84 -2.65 -7.98
N ARG A 77 27.20 -2.23 -6.76
CA ARG A 77 26.23 -1.93 -5.71
C ARG A 77 25.21 -0.87 -6.13
N HIS A 78 25.66 0.25 -6.70
CA HIS A 78 24.75 1.30 -7.17
C HIS A 78 23.86 0.86 -8.34
N ARG A 79 24.38 0.03 -9.25
CA ARG A 79 23.59 -0.55 -10.35
C ARG A 79 22.54 -1.52 -9.83
N GLN A 80 22.90 -2.39 -8.89
CA GLN A 80 21.97 -3.33 -8.26
C GLN A 80 20.87 -2.57 -7.51
N THR A 81 21.22 -1.57 -6.69
CA THR A 81 20.22 -0.73 -6.01
C THR A 81 19.29 -0.04 -7.02
N LEU A 82 19.83 0.52 -8.11
CA LEU A 82 19.02 1.14 -9.15
C LEU A 82 18.03 0.15 -9.78
N HIS A 83 18.49 -1.07 -10.09
CA HIS A 83 17.66 -2.13 -10.65
C HIS A 83 16.55 -2.54 -9.68
N SER A 84 16.89 -2.77 -8.41
CA SER A 84 15.90 -3.12 -7.38
C SER A 84 14.84 -2.04 -7.20
N ILE A 85 15.22 -0.75 -7.20
CA ILE A 85 14.25 0.34 -7.13
C ILE A 85 13.35 0.34 -8.37
N GLN A 86 13.90 0.14 -9.56
CA GLN A 86 13.12 0.11 -10.81
C GLN A 86 12.13 -1.06 -10.85
N GLN A 87 12.48 -2.22 -10.30
CA GLN A 87 11.56 -3.36 -10.19
C GLN A 87 10.45 -3.15 -9.15
N LEU A 88 10.76 -2.47 -8.04
CA LEU A 88 9.79 -2.21 -6.97
C LEU A 88 8.91 -0.99 -7.23
N LEU A 89 9.35 -0.04 -8.08
CA LEU A 89 8.62 1.20 -8.34
C LEU A 89 7.21 0.98 -8.94
N PRO A 90 6.99 0.08 -9.93
CA PRO A 90 5.65 -0.23 -10.42
C PRO A 90 4.72 -0.73 -9.32
N VAL A 91 5.24 -1.57 -8.41
CA VAL A 91 4.48 -2.08 -7.26
C VAL A 91 4.10 -0.95 -6.31
N ALA A 92 5.06 -0.08 -5.98
CA ALA A 92 4.80 1.08 -5.12
C ALA A 92 3.76 2.04 -5.73
N PHE A 93 3.82 2.28 -7.05
CA PHE A 93 2.82 3.07 -7.76
C PHE A 93 1.43 2.43 -7.74
N PHE A 94 1.37 1.13 -8.04
CA PHE A 94 0.11 0.40 -8.03
C PHE A 94 -0.51 0.41 -6.64
N HIS A 95 0.30 0.20 -5.60
CA HIS A 95 -0.13 0.27 -4.21
C HIS A 95 -0.67 1.66 -3.85
N LEU A 96 0.03 2.74 -4.23
CA LEU A 96 -0.45 4.12 -4.05
C LEU A 96 -1.81 4.35 -4.74
N VAL A 97 -1.98 3.88 -5.98
CA VAL A 97 -3.25 4.02 -6.72
C VAL A 97 -4.37 3.31 -5.99
N CYS A 98 -4.16 2.07 -5.55
CA CYS A 98 -5.19 1.32 -4.85
C CYS A 98 -5.57 1.96 -3.51
N PHE A 99 -4.61 2.41 -2.69
CA PHE A 99 -4.92 3.11 -1.44
C PHE A 99 -5.58 4.47 -1.67
N THR A 100 -5.26 5.15 -2.77
CA THR A 100 -5.95 6.39 -3.17
C THR A 100 -7.41 6.11 -3.55
N VAL A 101 -7.64 5.11 -4.43
CA VAL A 101 -8.99 4.68 -4.80
C VAL A 101 -9.78 4.24 -3.57
N GLN A 102 -9.12 3.53 -2.66
CA GLN A 102 -9.75 3.08 -1.42
C GLN A 102 -10.17 4.26 -0.53
N TYR A 103 -9.26 5.21 -0.27
CA TYR A 103 -9.54 6.39 0.54
C TYR A 103 -10.64 7.26 -0.08
N VAL A 104 -10.53 7.56 -1.38
CA VAL A 104 -11.54 8.36 -2.10
C VAL A 104 -12.88 7.62 -2.14
N GLY A 105 -12.87 6.33 -2.40
CA GLY A 105 -14.06 5.48 -2.39
C GLY A 105 -14.78 5.54 -1.04
N TYR A 106 -14.05 5.49 0.08
CA TYR A 106 -14.65 5.64 1.39
C TYR A 106 -15.28 7.01 1.60
N GLN A 107 -14.59 8.08 1.23
CA GLN A 107 -15.12 9.44 1.34
C GLN A 107 -16.41 9.61 0.53
N VAL A 108 -16.43 9.08 -0.70
CA VAL A 108 -17.62 9.11 -1.55
C VAL A 108 -18.76 8.29 -0.92
N ALA A 109 -18.50 7.05 -0.51
CA ALA A 109 -19.50 6.18 0.09
C ALA A 109 -20.12 6.79 1.37
N LEU A 110 -19.33 7.50 2.16
CA LEU A 110 -19.78 8.20 3.37
C LEU A 110 -20.58 9.48 3.09
N SER A 111 -20.35 10.12 1.93
CA SER A 111 -21.07 11.33 1.54
C SER A 111 -22.48 11.05 0.98
N LEU A 112 -22.75 9.80 0.57
CA LEU A 112 -24.01 9.40 -0.03
C LEU A 112 -24.99 8.90 1.04
N PRO A 113 -26.27 9.31 1.01
CA PRO A 113 -27.29 8.84 1.95
C PRO A 113 -27.81 7.44 1.53
N LEU A 114 -26.92 6.45 1.54
CA LEU A 114 -27.23 5.10 1.09
C LEU A 114 -27.98 4.28 2.16
N PRO A 115 -28.91 3.41 1.76
CA PRO A 115 -29.43 2.35 2.63
C PRO A 115 -28.30 1.48 3.17
N GLU A 116 -28.50 0.90 4.36
CA GLU A 116 -27.46 0.16 5.08
C GLU A 116 -26.83 -0.97 4.25
N VAL A 117 -27.63 -1.72 3.50
CA VAL A 117 -27.14 -2.83 2.65
C VAL A 117 -26.22 -2.33 1.53
N GLU A 118 -26.62 -1.25 0.84
CA GLU A 118 -25.82 -0.66 -0.24
C GLU A 118 -24.52 -0.07 0.30
N TYR A 119 -24.61 0.61 1.44
CA TYR A 119 -23.45 1.15 2.15
C TYR A 119 -22.46 0.03 2.53
N VAL A 120 -22.93 -1.07 3.12
CA VAL A 120 -22.09 -2.22 3.48
C VAL A 120 -21.44 -2.84 2.25
N ALA A 121 -22.21 -3.04 1.17
CA ALA A 121 -21.71 -3.66 -0.06
C ALA A 121 -20.61 -2.81 -0.71
N ILE A 122 -20.81 -1.50 -0.83
CA ILE A 122 -19.82 -0.57 -1.40
C ILE A 122 -18.56 -0.53 -0.54
N ASN A 123 -18.70 -0.39 0.78
CA ASN A 123 -17.55 -0.36 1.69
C ASN A 123 -16.77 -1.68 1.69
N GLY A 124 -17.48 -2.81 1.61
CA GLY A 124 -16.88 -4.15 1.49
C GLY A 124 -16.08 -4.31 0.20
N PHE A 125 -16.65 -3.90 -0.94
CA PHE A 125 -15.94 -3.92 -2.23
C PHE A 125 -14.67 -3.06 -2.20
N ILE A 126 -14.76 -1.85 -1.65
CA ILE A 126 -13.61 -0.94 -1.50
C ILE A 126 -12.54 -1.53 -0.56
N TYR A 127 -12.97 -2.24 0.51
CA TYR A 127 -12.05 -2.89 1.46
C TYR A 127 -11.40 -4.15 0.89
N MET A 128 -11.90 -4.69 -0.23
CA MET A 128 -11.29 -5.82 -0.92
C MET A 128 -10.10 -5.40 -1.81
N MET A 129 -9.88 -4.10 -2.03
CA MET A 129 -8.72 -3.64 -2.81
C MET A 129 -7.39 -4.17 -2.25
N PRO A 130 -7.03 -4.02 -0.96
CA PRO A 130 -5.75 -4.50 -0.40
C PRO A 130 -5.42 -5.98 -0.60
N TYR A 131 -6.36 -6.83 -1.02
CA TYR A 131 -6.03 -8.22 -1.40
C TYR A 131 -5.12 -8.30 -2.64
N TYR A 132 -4.95 -7.21 -3.40
CA TYR A 132 -3.90 -7.14 -4.42
C TYR A 132 -2.49 -7.30 -3.81
N CYS A 133 -2.30 -7.00 -2.51
CA CYS A 133 -1.03 -7.20 -1.82
C CYS A 133 -0.63 -8.69 -1.73
N PHE A 134 -1.57 -9.62 -1.92
CA PHE A 134 -1.30 -11.05 -2.08
C PHE A 134 -1.01 -11.42 -3.55
N LEU A 135 -1.73 -10.81 -4.49
CA LEU A 135 -1.55 -11.05 -5.92
C LEU A 135 -0.23 -10.50 -6.45
N CYS A 136 0.24 -9.37 -5.93
CA CYS A 136 1.43 -8.68 -6.43
C CYS A 136 2.74 -9.48 -6.19
N PRO A 137 3.00 -10.02 -4.99
CA PRO A 137 4.11 -10.96 -4.77
C PRO A 137 3.97 -12.24 -5.60
N ALA A 138 2.76 -12.77 -5.77
CA ALA A 138 2.51 -13.98 -6.56
C ALA A 138 2.82 -13.76 -8.06
N ILE A 139 2.43 -12.61 -8.62
CA ILE A 139 2.74 -12.22 -10.00
C ILE A 139 4.24 -12.00 -10.17
N LEU A 140 4.89 -11.30 -9.23
CA LEU A 140 6.35 -11.14 -9.24
C LEU A 140 7.07 -12.49 -9.22
N LEU A 141 6.61 -13.42 -8.38
CA LEU A 141 7.17 -14.76 -8.28
C LEU A 141 6.97 -15.56 -9.58
N LEU A 142 5.80 -15.43 -10.21
CA LEU A 142 5.53 -16.01 -11.53
C LEU A 142 6.48 -15.45 -12.61
N LEU A 143 6.65 -14.13 -12.67
CA LEU A 143 7.56 -13.48 -13.62
C LEU A 143 9.01 -13.93 -13.41
N MET A 144 9.46 -14.06 -12.16
CA MET A 144 10.79 -14.59 -11.83
C MET A 144 11.00 -16.07 -12.20
N MET A 145 9.93 -16.85 -12.36
CA MET A 145 10.03 -18.25 -12.81
C MET A 145 9.99 -18.40 -14.33
N ILE A 146 9.49 -17.39 -15.04
CA ILE A 146 9.35 -17.39 -16.51
C ILE A 146 10.59 -16.79 -17.19
N GLU A 147 11.28 -15.85 -16.53
CA GLU A 147 12.62 -15.35 -16.91
C GLU A 147 13.75 -16.32 -16.51
#